data_AF-A0AA37NU84-F1
#
_entry.id   AF-A0AA37NU84-F1
#
_cell.length_a   1.000
_cell.length_b   1.000
_cell.length_c   1.000
_cell.angle_alpha   90.00
_cell.angle_beta   90.00
_cell.angle_gamma   90.00
#
_symmetry.space_group_name_H-M   'P 1'
#
loop_
_entity.id
_entity.type
_entity.pdbx_description
1 polymer ?
#
loop_
_entity_poly.entity_id
_entity_poly.type
_entity_poly.pdbx_seq_one_letter_code
_entity_poly.pdbx_strand_id
1 'polypeptide(L)'
;MTSAFAPLLVATLCCVASAPSWAQTRYVCRDAAGNSFTMSRPCPSGTTTSVAAAGPVSPPPAWRYEPPVRSVPEGPAYQRYMSARCRSLSDTLRGGSSGIQPDAYAGMRREYQRDCRDEESDASSRYSREQSEARKQRQEQEQQLRVAAQTSREEATRHAEQCRESRRILTAKRARTDLTEGERKDLKRFEDAYETRCQR
;
A
#
# COMPACT_ATOMS: atom_id res chain seq x y z
N MET A 1 68.84 15.76 41.91
CA MET A 1 69.99 14.99 41.41
C MET A 1 69.58 13.52 41.37
N THR A 2 69.86 12.88 40.23
CA THR A 2 70.06 11.44 40.00
C THR A 2 68.94 10.42 40.29
N SER A 3 68.37 9.98 39.17
CA SER A 3 67.89 8.65 38.76
C SER A 3 68.56 7.44 39.43
N ALA A 4 67.80 6.34 39.64
CA ALA A 4 67.84 5.11 38.80
C ALA A 4 67.54 3.80 39.55
N PHE A 5 67.11 2.81 38.75
CA PHE A 5 67.12 1.33 38.94
C PHE A 5 65.86 0.61 39.46
N ALA A 6 65.14 -0.01 38.50
CA ALA A 6 64.45 -1.30 38.63
C ALA A 6 65.46 -2.47 38.39
N PRO A 7 65.10 -3.78 38.33
CA PRO A 7 63.86 -4.53 38.62
C PRO A 7 64.12 -5.85 39.44
N LEU A 8 63.09 -6.63 39.81
CA LEU A 8 63.18 -8.11 39.98
C LEU A 8 61.80 -8.79 39.99
N LEU A 9 61.70 -9.87 39.22
CA LEU A 9 60.56 -10.75 38.93
C LEU A 9 60.30 -11.81 40.02
N VAL A 10 59.10 -12.41 39.97
CA VAL A 10 58.71 -13.85 40.17
C VAL A 10 57.36 -13.94 40.94
N ALA A 11 56.23 -14.10 40.21
CA ALA A 11 55.45 -15.34 39.99
C ALA A 11 54.71 -15.86 41.25
N THR A 12 53.38 -15.81 41.34
CA THR A 12 52.40 -16.87 40.99
C THR A 12 51.11 -16.48 41.74
N LEU A 13 49.87 -16.52 41.22
CA LEU A 13 49.05 -17.70 40.95
C LEU A 13 47.82 -17.22 40.14
N CYS A 14 47.73 -17.59 38.87
CA CYS A 14 46.52 -17.38 38.07
C CYS A 14 45.53 -18.51 38.35
N CYS A 15 44.45 -18.24 39.11
CA CYS A 15 43.24 -19.05 39.06
C CYS A 15 42.41 -18.63 37.85
N VAL A 16 42.79 -19.12 36.66
CA VAL A 16 41.90 -19.05 35.49
C VAL A 16 40.82 -20.11 35.71
N ALA A 17 39.63 -19.67 36.10
CA ALA A 17 38.44 -20.49 36.05
C ALA A 17 38.16 -20.86 34.59
N SER A 18 38.58 -22.06 34.18
CA SER A 18 38.17 -22.67 32.93
C SER A 18 36.67 -23.01 33.02
N ALA A 19 35.83 -22.14 32.48
CA ALA A 19 34.42 -22.45 32.25
C ALA A 19 34.33 -23.65 31.27
N PRO A 20 33.47 -24.65 31.54
CA PRO A 20 33.26 -25.74 30.61
C PRO A 20 32.64 -25.21 29.32
N SER A 21 33.38 -25.27 28.23
CA SER A 21 32.87 -25.00 26.89
C SER A 21 31.89 -26.11 26.50
N TRP A 22 30.60 -25.92 26.76
CA TRP A 22 29.57 -26.77 26.18
C TRP A 22 29.53 -26.51 24.67
N ALA A 23 30.03 -27.43 23.87
CA ALA A 23 29.89 -27.38 22.42
C ALA A 23 28.40 -27.58 22.09
N GLN A 24 27.68 -26.49 21.82
CA GLN A 24 26.29 -26.54 21.37
C GLN A 24 26.26 -26.59 19.83
N THR A 25 25.87 -27.73 19.27
CA THR A 25 25.70 -27.93 17.83
C THR A 25 24.46 -27.15 17.35
N ARG A 26 24.66 -26.14 16.49
CA ARG A 26 23.56 -25.42 15.84
C ARG A 26 23.34 -25.95 14.43
N TYR A 27 22.10 -26.30 14.12
CA TYR A 27 21.64 -26.74 12.81
C TYR A 27 20.92 -25.58 12.12
N VAL A 28 21.37 -25.22 10.91
CA VAL A 28 20.68 -24.24 10.06
C VAL A 28 19.77 -25.01 9.10
N CYS A 29 18.46 -24.90 9.29
CA CYS A 29 17.44 -25.62 8.52
C CYS A 29 16.80 -24.68 7.51
N ARG A 30 16.47 -25.20 6.32
CA ARG A 30 15.74 -24.47 5.29
C ARG A 30 14.42 -25.18 4.98
N ASP A 31 13.32 -24.46 5.05
CA ASP A 31 11.99 -24.99 4.73
C ASP A 31 11.74 -25.04 3.20
N ALA A 32 10.65 -25.71 2.80
CA ALA A 32 10.24 -25.80 1.39
C ALA A 32 9.83 -24.45 0.79
N ALA A 33 9.52 -23.45 1.62
CA ALA A 33 9.20 -22.09 1.21
C ALA A 33 10.45 -21.20 1.02
N GLY A 34 11.64 -21.72 1.33
CA GLY A 34 12.92 -21.03 1.16
C GLY A 34 13.41 -20.23 2.38
N ASN A 35 12.70 -20.27 3.51
CA ASN A 35 13.10 -19.60 4.75
C ASN A 35 14.13 -20.43 5.50
N SER A 36 15.15 -19.76 6.06
CA SER A 36 16.18 -20.39 6.89
C SER A 36 16.02 -20.05 8.36
N PHE A 37 16.07 -21.05 9.23
CA PHE A 37 16.00 -20.89 10.69
C PHE A 37 17.06 -21.74 11.40
N THR A 38 17.50 -21.32 12.57
CA THR A 38 18.57 -22.00 13.33
C THR A 38 18.02 -22.69 14.57
N MET A 39 18.33 -23.98 14.75
CA MET A 39 17.91 -24.77 15.90
C MET A 39 19.10 -25.41 16.62
N SER A 40 18.94 -25.65 17.92
CA SER A 40 19.89 -26.42 18.75
C SER A 40 19.66 -27.94 18.68
N ARG A 41 18.67 -28.39 17.90
CA ARG A 41 18.32 -29.79 17.66
C ARG A 41 18.32 -30.06 16.14
N PRO A 42 18.50 -31.32 15.69
CA PRO A 42 18.48 -31.67 14.27
C PRO A 42 17.22 -31.18 13.57
N CYS A 43 17.34 -30.83 12.29
CA CYS A 43 16.25 -30.29 11.49
C CYS A 43 15.07 -31.28 11.40
N PRO A 44 13.82 -30.82 11.56
CA PRO A 44 12.64 -31.68 11.45
C PRO A 44 12.46 -32.20 10.01
N SER A 45 11.83 -33.38 9.88
CA SER A 45 11.55 -34.03 8.60
C SER A 45 10.76 -33.10 7.67
N GLY A 46 11.28 -32.88 6.47
CA GLY A 46 10.72 -31.91 5.49
C GLY A 46 11.51 -30.60 5.37
N THR A 47 12.61 -30.44 6.12
CA THR A 47 13.54 -29.31 5.99
C THR A 47 14.95 -29.79 5.66
N THR A 48 15.70 -29.01 4.88
CA THR A 48 17.07 -29.35 4.47
C THR A 48 18.08 -28.72 5.44
N THR A 49 19.00 -29.51 5.98
CA THR A 49 20.08 -29.00 6.83
C THR A 49 21.18 -28.41 5.93
N SER A 50 21.41 -27.11 6.05
CA SER A 50 22.39 -26.39 5.24
C SER A 50 23.79 -26.31 5.88
N VAL A 51 23.88 -26.14 7.20
CA VAL A 51 25.15 -26.12 7.96
C VAL A 51 24.90 -26.59 9.40
N ALA A 52 25.81 -27.42 9.93
CA ALA A 52 25.93 -27.69 11.36
C ALA A 52 27.20 -27.04 11.90
N ALA A 53 27.08 -26.01 12.74
CA ALA A 53 28.23 -25.32 13.34
C ALA A 53 28.31 -25.65 14.84
N ALA A 54 29.48 -26.13 15.28
CA ALA A 54 29.82 -26.33 16.68
C ALA A 54 30.83 -25.27 17.09
N GLY A 55 30.44 -24.34 17.97
CA GLY A 55 31.31 -23.26 18.43
C GLY A 55 30.80 -22.60 19.71
N PRO A 56 31.67 -21.89 20.45
CA PRO A 56 31.31 -21.23 21.71
C PRO A 56 30.31 -20.10 21.45
N VAL A 57 29.27 -20.04 22.29
CA VAL A 57 28.20 -19.04 22.20
C VAL A 57 28.66 -17.77 22.92
N SER A 58 28.80 -16.64 22.23
CA SER A 58 28.91 -15.34 22.90
C SER A 58 27.67 -15.12 23.78
N PRO A 59 27.82 -14.61 25.01
CA PRO A 59 26.67 -14.31 25.86
C PRO A 59 25.71 -13.38 25.11
N PRO A 60 24.38 -13.56 25.28
CA PRO A 60 23.40 -12.69 24.63
C PRO A 60 23.71 -11.24 25.02
N PRO A 61 23.61 -10.27 24.09
CA PRO A 61 23.82 -8.87 24.42
C PRO A 61 22.87 -8.52 25.56
N ALA A 62 23.41 -7.95 26.65
CA ALA A 62 22.60 -7.37 27.71
C ALA A 62 21.58 -6.44 27.06
N TRP A 63 20.30 -6.60 27.41
CA TRP A 63 19.19 -5.81 26.88
C TRP A 63 19.51 -4.31 27.03
N ARG A 64 20.08 -3.70 25.99
CA ARG A 64 20.04 -2.25 25.84
C ARG A 64 18.62 -1.94 25.41
N TYR A 65 17.92 -1.23 26.27
CA TYR A 65 16.74 -0.51 25.84
C TYR A 65 17.21 0.51 24.80
N GLU A 66 17.09 0.17 23.52
CA GLU A 66 17.19 1.11 22.42
C GLU A 66 15.86 1.89 22.44
N PRO A 67 15.83 3.16 22.86
CA PRO A 67 14.61 3.94 22.78
C PRO A 67 14.15 3.94 21.32
N PRO A 68 12.84 3.75 21.05
CA PRO A 68 12.34 3.73 19.68
C PRO A 68 12.75 5.04 19.01
N VAL A 69 13.41 4.92 17.86
CA VAL A 69 13.75 6.06 17.01
C VAL A 69 12.44 6.79 16.73
N ARG A 70 12.27 7.99 17.29
CA ARG A 70 11.10 8.83 17.03
C ARG A 70 11.17 9.23 15.56
N SER A 71 10.42 8.53 14.71
CA SER A 71 10.14 9.03 13.36
C SER A 71 9.40 10.36 13.52
N VAL A 72 9.92 11.40 12.89
CA VAL A 72 9.21 12.67 12.78
C VAL A 72 7.91 12.35 12.06
N PRO A 73 6.72 12.63 12.66
CA PRO A 73 5.46 12.39 12.00
C PRO A 73 5.45 13.07 10.65
N GLU A 74 5.04 12.34 9.60
CA GLU A 74 4.93 12.88 8.27
C GLU A 74 4.08 14.17 8.31
N GLY A 75 4.60 15.24 7.73
CA GLY A 75 3.96 16.54 7.70
C GLY A 75 2.59 16.50 7.00
N PRO A 76 1.71 17.49 7.22
CA PRO A 76 0.42 17.53 6.59
C PRO A 76 0.59 17.68 5.08
N ALA A 77 -0.21 16.94 4.32
CA ALA A 77 -0.07 16.85 2.87
C ALA A 77 -0.12 18.20 2.12
N TYR A 78 -0.77 19.23 2.70
CA TYR A 78 -0.81 20.57 2.10
C TYR A 78 0.55 21.29 2.09
N GLN A 79 1.51 20.90 2.94
CA GLN A 79 2.84 21.49 2.97
C GLN A 79 3.52 21.43 1.60
N ARG A 80 3.17 20.48 0.73
CA ARG A 80 3.67 20.39 -0.65
C ARG A 80 3.49 21.68 -1.47
N TYR A 81 2.49 22.49 -1.12
CA TYR A 81 2.22 23.79 -1.76
C TYR A 81 2.95 24.96 -1.13
N MET A 82 3.56 24.75 0.02
CA MET A 82 4.32 25.78 0.73
C MET A 82 5.77 25.82 0.23
N SER A 83 6.36 26.99 0.33
CA SER A 83 7.77 27.24 0.10
C SER A 83 8.65 26.34 0.99
N ALA A 84 9.85 26.01 0.50
CA ALA A 84 10.77 25.15 1.23
C ALA A 84 11.15 25.74 2.61
N ARG A 85 11.25 27.07 2.71
CA ARG A 85 11.52 27.78 3.97
C ARG A 85 10.39 27.56 4.96
N CYS A 86 9.15 27.87 4.59
CA CYS A 86 8.02 27.74 5.51
C CYS A 86 7.72 26.28 5.88
N ARG A 87 7.98 25.32 4.97
CA ARG A 87 7.97 23.89 5.32
C ARG A 87 8.98 23.56 6.41
N SER A 88 10.26 23.88 6.21
CA SER A 88 11.31 23.60 7.19
C SER A 88 11.05 24.27 8.55
N LEU A 89 10.48 25.48 8.54
CA LEU A 89 10.12 26.20 9.75
C LEU A 89 8.90 25.56 10.46
N SER A 90 7.90 25.12 9.70
CA SER A 90 6.76 24.34 10.21
C SER A 90 7.22 23.03 10.85
N ASP A 91 8.13 22.32 10.19
CA ASP A 91 8.61 21.00 10.63
C ASP A 91 9.46 21.11 11.89
N THR A 92 10.31 22.15 11.98
CA THR A 92 11.08 22.43 13.20
C THR A 92 10.19 22.86 14.36
N LEU A 93 9.17 23.68 14.13
CA LEU A 93 8.17 24.04 15.16
C LEU A 93 7.34 22.82 15.59
N ARG A 94 7.05 21.90 14.67
CA ARG A 94 6.36 20.64 14.99
C ARG A 94 7.24 19.66 15.75
N GLY A 95 8.53 19.62 15.45
CA GLY A 95 9.54 18.83 16.17
C GLY A 95 9.75 19.29 17.62
N GLY A 96 9.20 20.46 17.98
CA GLY A 96 9.27 21.03 19.32
C GLY A 96 10.62 21.66 19.63
N SER A 97 10.78 22.14 20.85
CA SER A 97 11.98 22.87 21.29
C SER A 97 13.15 21.98 21.69
N SER A 98 13.08 20.66 21.46
CA SER A 98 14.13 19.72 21.91
C SER A 98 15.46 20.05 21.21
N GLY A 99 16.45 20.53 21.98
CA GLY A 99 17.75 20.92 21.44
C GLY A 99 17.83 22.35 20.89
N ILE A 100 16.77 23.16 21.00
CA ILE A 100 16.73 24.56 20.56
C ILE A 100 16.55 25.46 21.79
N GLN A 101 17.29 26.57 21.85
CA GLN A 101 17.14 27.55 22.93
C GLN A 101 15.70 28.13 22.93
N PRO A 102 15.04 28.30 24.10
CA PRO A 102 13.66 28.78 24.16
C PRO A 102 13.42 30.11 23.42
N ASP A 103 14.37 31.04 23.52
CA ASP A 103 14.27 32.34 22.84
C ASP A 103 14.34 32.22 21.31
N ALA A 104 15.20 31.34 20.81
CA ALA A 104 15.32 31.05 19.38
C ALA A 104 14.04 30.39 18.86
N TYR A 105 13.48 29.44 19.61
CA TYR A 105 12.20 28.80 19.29
C TYR A 105 11.04 29.81 19.28
N ALA A 106 10.99 30.73 20.25
CA ALA A 106 10.02 31.81 20.27
C ALA A 106 10.18 32.78 19.08
N GLY A 107 11.43 33.06 18.66
CA GLY A 107 11.75 33.82 17.46
C GLY A 107 11.21 33.16 16.18
N MET A 108 11.52 31.88 16.00
CA MET A 108 11.03 31.06 14.88
C MET A 108 9.50 31.04 14.81
N ARG A 109 8.82 30.94 15.96
CA ARG A 109 7.35 30.97 16.01
C ARG A 109 6.78 32.31 15.55
N ARG A 110 7.40 33.43 15.92
CA ARG A 110 6.99 34.77 15.47
C ARG A 110 7.24 34.96 13.97
N GLU A 111 8.39 34.51 13.49
CA GLU A 111 8.73 34.53 12.07
C GLU A 111 7.73 33.72 11.25
N TYR A 112 7.39 32.51 11.70
CA TYR A 112 6.40 31.67 11.05
C TYR A 112 5.02 32.36 10.99
N GLN A 113 4.58 32.96 12.10
CA GLN A 113 3.31 33.67 12.14
C GLN A 113 3.25 34.87 11.21
N ARG A 114 4.38 35.55 10.99
CA ARG A 114 4.46 36.74 10.14
C ARG A 114 4.61 36.39 8.66
N ASP A 115 5.49 35.44 8.35
CA ASP A 115 5.97 35.21 6.99
C ASP A 115 5.33 33.96 6.34
N CYS A 116 4.79 33.01 7.13
CA CYS A 116 4.34 31.71 6.63
C CYS A 116 2.86 31.41 6.87
N ARG A 117 2.15 32.20 7.69
CA ARG A 117 0.76 31.93 8.06
C ARG A 117 -0.21 32.01 6.87
N ASP A 118 -0.04 33.01 6.02
CA ASP A 118 -0.90 33.21 4.84
C ASP A 118 -0.62 32.11 3.81
N GLU A 119 0.66 31.78 3.60
CA GLU A 119 1.06 30.68 2.72
C GLU A 119 0.50 29.32 3.19
N GLU A 120 0.51 29.05 4.50
CA GLU A 120 -0.13 27.86 5.07
C GLU A 120 -1.63 27.85 4.83
N SER A 121 -2.32 28.99 5.00
CA SER A 121 -3.75 29.11 4.75
C SER A 121 -4.08 28.81 3.28
N ASP A 122 -3.33 29.42 2.37
CA ASP A 122 -3.48 29.21 0.92
C ASP A 122 -3.18 27.77 0.52
N ALA A 123 -2.08 27.20 1.01
CA ALA A 123 -1.71 25.82 0.76
C ALA A 123 -2.78 24.83 1.22
N SER A 124 -3.31 25.03 2.43
CA SER A 124 -4.39 24.22 3.00
C SER A 124 -5.69 24.36 2.19
N SER A 125 -6.03 25.58 1.76
CA SER A 125 -7.19 25.84 0.92
C SER A 125 -7.07 25.13 -0.43
N ARG A 126 -5.92 25.25 -1.11
CA ARG A 126 -5.64 24.58 -2.40
C ARG A 126 -5.76 23.07 -2.27
N TYR A 127 -5.12 22.48 -1.26
CA TYR A 127 -5.19 21.05 -1.01
C TYR A 127 -6.64 20.58 -0.77
N SER A 128 -7.41 21.33 0.03
CA SER A 128 -8.80 20.99 0.32
C SER A 128 -9.68 21.06 -0.93
N ARG A 129 -9.48 22.07 -1.78
CA ARG A 129 -10.18 22.21 -3.07
C ARG A 129 -9.88 21.04 -3.99
N GLU A 130 -8.61 20.72 -4.21
CA GLU A 130 -8.23 19.57 -5.04
C GLU A 130 -8.82 18.25 -4.53
N GLN A 131 -8.83 18.04 -3.21
CA GLN A 131 -9.45 16.85 -2.62
C GLN A 131 -10.96 16.81 -2.86
N SER A 132 -11.63 17.96 -2.75
CA SER A 132 -13.07 18.05 -3.03
C SER A 132 -13.37 17.81 -4.51
N GLU A 133 -12.56 18.36 -5.42
CA GLU A 133 -12.68 18.17 -6.86
C GLU A 133 -12.42 16.72 -7.25
N ALA A 134 -11.36 16.09 -6.72
CA ALA A 134 -11.08 14.68 -6.96
C ALA A 134 -12.21 13.76 -6.48
N ARG A 135 -12.83 14.08 -5.32
CA ARG A 135 -14.00 13.34 -4.83
C ARG A 135 -15.21 13.53 -5.74
N LYS A 136 -15.48 14.77 -6.15
CA LYS A 136 -16.58 15.12 -7.06
C LYS A 136 -16.42 14.41 -8.41
N GLN A 137 -15.23 14.44 -9.00
CA GLN A 137 -14.92 13.74 -10.25
C GLN A 137 -15.15 12.23 -10.15
N ARG A 138 -14.72 11.59 -9.06
CA ARG A 138 -15.00 10.16 -8.83
C ARG A 138 -16.51 9.88 -8.76
N GLN A 139 -17.25 10.72 -8.04
CA GLN A 139 -18.70 10.57 -7.93
C GLN A 139 -19.40 10.78 -9.28
N GLU A 140 -18.99 11.78 -10.07
CA GLU A 140 -19.52 12.04 -11.40
C GLU A 140 -19.22 10.87 -12.35
N GLN A 141 -18.01 10.32 -12.33
CA GLN A 141 -17.65 9.14 -13.12
C GLN A 141 -18.50 7.92 -12.74
N GLU A 142 -18.67 7.64 -11.44
CA GLU A 142 -19.53 6.56 -10.97
C GLU A 142 -20.98 6.75 -11.39
N GLN A 143 -21.50 7.98 -11.32
CA GLN A 143 -22.85 8.30 -11.77
C GLN A 143 -23.01 8.10 -13.29
N GLN A 144 -22.04 8.55 -14.10
CA GLN A 144 -22.06 8.34 -15.54
C GLN A 144 -22.05 6.86 -15.89
N LEU A 145 -21.23 6.05 -15.22
CA LEU A 145 -21.22 4.59 -15.42
C LEU A 145 -22.55 3.94 -15.05
N ARG A 146 -23.19 4.38 -13.95
CA ARG A 146 -24.51 3.89 -13.54
C ARG A 146 -25.59 4.25 -14.56
N VAL A 147 -25.61 5.50 -15.02
CA VAL A 147 -26.55 5.97 -16.05
C VAL A 147 -26.35 5.19 -17.34
N ALA A 148 -25.11 5.05 -17.81
CA ALA A 148 -24.80 4.29 -19.02
C ALA A 148 -25.21 2.81 -18.93
N ALA A 149 -25.00 2.18 -17.77
CA ALA A 149 -25.43 0.81 -17.53
C ALA A 149 -26.96 0.68 -17.45
N GLN A 150 -27.65 1.70 -16.94
CA GLN A 150 -29.11 1.72 -16.92
C GLN A 150 -29.67 1.92 -18.32
N THR A 151 -29.17 2.89 -19.08
CA THR A 151 -29.61 3.13 -20.46
C THR A 151 -29.37 1.90 -21.33
N SER A 152 -28.22 1.22 -21.20
CA SER A 152 -27.95 0.00 -21.96
C SER A 152 -28.93 -1.13 -21.61
N ARG A 153 -29.35 -1.25 -20.34
CA ARG A 153 -30.37 -2.21 -19.92
C ARG A 153 -31.73 -1.86 -20.48
N GLU A 154 -32.13 -0.59 -20.43
CA GLU A 154 -33.40 -0.12 -20.98
C GLU A 154 -33.47 -0.28 -22.51
N GLU A 155 -32.37 -0.06 -23.21
CA GLU A 155 -32.28 -0.32 -24.65
C GLU A 155 -32.38 -1.81 -24.96
N ALA A 156 -31.69 -2.67 -24.19
CA ALA A 156 -31.76 -4.12 -24.34
C ALA A 156 -33.17 -4.66 -24.06
N THR A 157 -33.88 -4.14 -23.05
CA THR A 157 -35.26 -4.55 -22.78
C THR A 157 -36.20 -4.11 -23.90
N ARG A 158 -36.10 -2.85 -24.36
CA ARG A 158 -36.91 -2.36 -25.49
C ARG A 158 -36.66 -3.17 -26.76
N HIS A 159 -35.41 -3.48 -27.07
CA HIS A 159 -35.05 -4.31 -28.22
C HIS A 159 -35.63 -5.73 -28.09
N ALA A 160 -35.50 -6.36 -26.92
CA ALA A 160 -36.08 -7.68 -26.67
C ALA A 160 -37.62 -7.69 -26.80
N GLU A 161 -38.29 -6.63 -26.34
CA GLU A 161 -39.74 -6.49 -26.48
C GLU A 161 -40.16 -6.34 -27.94
N GLN A 162 -39.44 -5.52 -28.73
CA GLN A 162 -39.67 -5.37 -30.16
C GLN A 162 -39.52 -6.72 -30.88
N CYS A 163 -38.46 -7.47 -30.56
CA CYS A 163 -38.22 -8.78 -31.14
C CYS A 163 -39.27 -9.82 -30.74
N ARG A 164 -39.76 -9.77 -29.50
CA ARG A 164 -40.86 -10.63 -29.03
C ARG A 164 -42.15 -10.35 -29.80
N GLU A 165 -42.48 -9.07 -29.99
CA GLU A 165 -43.70 -8.69 -30.71
C GLU A 165 -43.59 -9.01 -32.21
N SER A 166 -42.46 -8.75 -32.85
CA SER A 166 -42.25 -9.14 -34.25
C SER A 166 -42.35 -10.65 -34.44
N ARG A 167 -41.84 -11.45 -33.49
CA ARG A 167 -41.99 -12.91 -33.51
C ARG A 167 -43.45 -13.32 -33.39
N ARG A 168 -44.22 -12.69 -32.51
CA ARG A 168 -45.67 -12.93 -32.37
C ARG A 168 -46.40 -12.65 -33.70
N ILE A 169 -46.10 -11.52 -34.33
CA ILE A 169 -46.68 -11.15 -35.64
C ILE A 169 -46.30 -12.18 -36.71
N LEU A 170 -45.04 -12.62 -36.75
CA LEU A 170 -44.59 -13.66 -37.68
C LEU A 170 -45.34 -14.98 -37.46
N THR A 171 -45.49 -15.42 -36.21
CA THR A 171 -46.26 -16.64 -35.91
C THR A 171 -47.71 -16.54 -36.35
N ALA A 172 -48.36 -15.38 -36.13
CA ALA A 172 -49.74 -15.16 -36.57
C ALA A 172 -49.87 -15.11 -38.10
N LYS A 173 -48.93 -14.46 -38.80
CA LYS A 173 -48.93 -14.40 -40.28
C LYS A 173 -48.61 -15.75 -40.93
N ARG A 174 -47.70 -16.54 -40.35
CA ARG A 174 -47.37 -17.89 -40.81
C ARG A 174 -48.51 -18.89 -40.62
N ALA A 175 -49.35 -18.69 -39.60
CA ALA A 175 -50.50 -19.56 -39.33
C ALA A 175 -51.66 -19.34 -40.32
N ARG A 176 -51.68 -18.23 -41.06
CA ARG A 176 -52.66 -18.00 -42.13
C ARG A 176 -52.36 -18.92 -43.31
N THR A 177 -53.40 -19.54 -43.87
CA THR A 177 -53.29 -20.46 -45.03
C THR A 177 -53.76 -19.80 -46.33
N ASP A 178 -54.26 -18.57 -46.26
CA ASP A 178 -54.93 -17.82 -47.35
C ASP A 178 -54.07 -16.67 -47.93
N LEU A 179 -52.73 -16.74 -47.86
CA LEU A 179 -51.87 -15.63 -48.32
C LEU A 179 -51.82 -15.49 -49.84
N THR A 180 -52.11 -14.28 -50.31
CA THR A 180 -51.88 -13.85 -51.69
C THR A 180 -50.38 -13.80 -52.02
N GLU A 181 -50.02 -13.79 -53.30
CA GLU A 181 -48.60 -13.77 -53.74
C GLU A 181 -47.85 -12.52 -53.24
N GLY A 182 -48.51 -11.36 -53.23
CA GLY A 182 -47.97 -10.12 -52.69
C GLY A 182 -47.70 -10.20 -51.18
N GLU A 183 -48.66 -10.72 -50.40
CA GLU A 183 -48.51 -10.90 -48.96
C GLU A 183 -47.41 -11.90 -48.61
N ARG A 184 -47.18 -12.94 -49.41
CA ARG A 184 -46.06 -13.87 -49.22
C ARG A 184 -44.71 -13.19 -49.39
N LYS A 185 -44.57 -12.31 -50.39
CA LYS A 185 -43.34 -11.54 -50.61
C LYS A 185 -43.07 -10.58 -49.45
N ASP A 186 -44.11 -9.95 -48.92
CA ASP A 186 -43.98 -9.06 -47.77
C ASP A 186 -43.74 -9.82 -46.46
N LEU A 187 -44.31 -11.02 -46.30
CA LEU A 187 -43.98 -11.91 -45.18
C LEU A 187 -42.50 -12.28 -45.21
N LYS A 188 -41.97 -12.70 -46.37
CA LYS A 188 -40.55 -13.03 -46.52
C LYS A 188 -39.63 -11.85 -46.20
N ARG A 189 -39.95 -10.65 -46.69
CA ARG A 189 -39.22 -9.42 -46.33
C ARG A 189 -39.24 -9.14 -44.82
N PHE A 190 -40.37 -9.40 -44.17
CA PHE A 190 -40.49 -9.21 -42.73
C PHE A 190 -39.69 -10.25 -41.94
N GLU A 191 -39.63 -11.50 -42.43
CA GLU A 191 -38.75 -12.54 -41.91
C GLU A 191 -37.28 -12.14 -42.02
N ASP A 192 -36.79 -11.82 -43.22
CA ASP A 192 -35.40 -11.41 -43.45
C ASP A 192 -34.99 -10.22 -42.55
N ALA A 193 -35.90 -9.26 -42.39
CA ALA A 193 -35.68 -8.09 -41.55
C ALA A 193 -35.75 -8.40 -40.04
N TYR A 194 -36.49 -9.43 -39.63
CA TYR A 194 -36.47 -9.95 -38.26
C TYR A 194 -35.16 -10.70 -37.98
N GLU A 195 -34.74 -11.60 -38.87
CA GLU A 195 -33.50 -12.36 -38.73
C GLU A 195 -32.30 -11.40 -38.59
N THR A 196 -32.25 -10.37 -39.42
CA THR A 196 -31.16 -9.37 -39.40
C THR A 196 -31.10 -8.57 -38.08
N ARG A 197 -32.24 -8.29 -37.44
CA ARG A 197 -32.34 -7.38 -36.28
C ARG A 197 -32.40 -8.08 -34.92
N CYS A 198 -32.94 -9.30 -34.89
CA CYS A 198 -33.29 -10.00 -33.65
C CYS A 198 -32.60 -11.37 -33.51
N GLN A 199 -31.96 -11.87 -34.56
CA GLN A 199 -31.42 -13.23 -34.61
C GLN A 199 -29.91 -13.23 -34.91
N ARG A 200 -29.18 -12.31 -34.27
CA ARG A 200 -27.71 -12.31 -34.16
C ARG A 200 -27.27 -12.71 -32.77
#